data_AF-A0A557ZKP0-F1
#
_entry.id   AF-A0A557ZKP0-F1
#
_cell.length_a   1.000
_cell.length_b   1.000
_cell.length_c   1.000
_cell.angle_alpha   90.00
_cell.angle_beta   90.00
_cell.angle_gamma   90.00
#
_symmetry.space_group_name_H-M   'P 1'
#
loop_
_entity.id
_entity.type
_entity.pdbx_description
1 polymer ?
#
loop_
_entity_poly.entity_id
_entity_poly.type
_entity_poly.pdbx_seq_one_letter_code
_entity_poly.pdbx_strand_id
1 'polypeptide(L)'
;MPIEPAIAFHRGRPVLACSSIGVGLHPATVLGLHRVLALGQPVAVAVDAPLVHGHDIVVGDSVTSVLAHRELDSPSRILDDRFPPACLDAARDAGHAVSPRPADDPMLPRGFWAAITTDPRTGKHTAARTPYGQGPARTTE
;
A
#
# COMPACT_ATOMS: atom_id res chain seq x y z
N MET A 1 5.85 -9.35 -15.31
CA MET A 1 5.18 -8.40 -14.40
C MET A 1 5.91 -8.45 -13.07
N PRO A 2 6.42 -7.33 -12.54
CA PRO A 2 7.07 -7.33 -11.23
C PRO A 2 6.07 -7.72 -10.16
N ILE A 3 6.55 -8.47 -9.17
CA ILE A 3 5.78 -8.97 -8.02
C ILE A 3 6.60 -8.77 -6.75
N GLU A 4 5.93 -8.55 -5.62
CA GLU A 4 6.55 -8.39 -4.30
C GLU A 4 5.96 -9.33 -3.27
N PRO A 5 6.34 -10.62 -3.27
CA PRO A 5 5.90 -11.56 -2.27
C PRO A 5 6.64 -11.33 -0.94
N ALA A 6 5.91 -11.43 0.17
CA ALA A 6 6.50 -11.44 1.51
C ALA A 6 5.79 -12.43 2.43
N ILE A 7 6.54 -13.03 3.35
CA ILE A 7 6.02 -13.85 4.44
C ILE A 7 6.64 -13.33 5.74
N ALA A 8 5.80 -12.94 6.69
CA ALA A 8 6.24 -12.50 8.01
C ALA A 8 6.04 -13.61 9.03
N PHE A 9 7.03 -13.77 9.91
CA PHE A 9 7.03 -14.73 11.00
C PHE A 9 7.04 -14.03 12.35
N HIS A 10 6.31 -14.60 13.32
CA HIS A 10 6.41 -14.25 14.72
C HIS A 10 6.71 -15.51 15.53
N ARG A 11 7.84 -15.52 16.24
CA ARG A 11 8.31 -16.68 17.03
C ARG A 11 8.35 -17.98 16.20
N GLY A 12 8.88 -17.89 14.98
CA GLY A 12 9.01 -19.03 14.06
C GLY A 12 7.70 -19.50 13.41
N ARG A 13 6.56 -18.86 13.67
CA ARG A 13 5.26 -19.19 13.05
C ARG A 13 4.87 -18.11 12.03
N PRO A 14 4.37 -18.48 10.84
CA PRO A 14 3.90 -17.50 9.86
C PRO A 14 2.66 -16.78 10.39
N VAL A 15 2.67 -15.46 10.32
CA VAL A 15 1.54 -14.61 10.77
C VAL A 15 0.92 -13.82 9.62
N LEU A 16 1.66 -13.65 8.52
CA LEU A 16 1.20 -12.96 7.32
C LEU A 16 1.90 -13.56 6.10
N ALA A 17 1.15 -13.80 5.04
CA ALA A 17 1.67 -13.93 3.69
C ALA A 17 1.00 -12.85 2.82
N CYS A 18 1.75 -12.14 2.01
CA CYS A 18 1.21 -11.12 1.14
C CYS A 18 1.98 -11.03 -0.19
N SER A 19 1.37 -10.38 -1.17
CA SER A 19 2.03 -10.02 -2.41
C SER A 19 1.41 -8.77 -3.01
N SER A 20 2.19 -8.03 -3.79
CA SER A 20 1.75 -6.88 -4.57
C SER A 20 2.18 -7.01 -6.03
N ILE A 21 1.37 -6.49 -6.94
CA ILE A 21 1.67 -6.42 -8.39
C ILE A 21 1.26 -5.05 -8.96
N GLY A 22 1.78 -4.70 -10.14
CA GLY A 22 1.37 -3.50 -10.89
C GLY A 22 2.07 -2.21 -10.46
N VAL A 23 1.72 -1.09 -11.10
CA VAL A 23 2.34 0.22 -10.78
C VAL A 23 1.87 0.67 -9.39
N GLY A 24 2.82 1.09 -8.54
CA GLY A 24 2.55 1.39 -7.14
C GLY A 24 2.63 0.19 -6.20
N LEU A 25 3.20 -0.94 -6.67
CA LEU A 25 3.35 -2.13 -5.84
C LEU A 25 4.17 -1.90 -4.57
N HIS A 26 5.28 -1.13 -4.62
CA HIS A 26 6.15 -0.91 -3.46
C HIS A 26 5.43 -0.15 -2.34
N PRO A 27 4.77 1.01 -2.62
CA PRO A 27 3.95 1.69 -1.61
C PRO A 27 2.84 0.80 -1.04
N ALA A 28 2.15 0.04 -1.90
CA ALA A 28 1.07 -0.85 -1.44
C ALA A 28 1.60 -1.94 -0.50
N THR A 29 2.75 -2.54 -0.81
CA THR A 29 3.42 -3.53 0.04
C THR A 29 3.82 -2.93 1.38
N VAL A 30 4.52 -1.80 1.38
CA VAL A 30 5.01 -1.15 2.61
C VAL A 30 3.85 -0.71 3.50
N LEU A 31 2.84 -0.05 2.93
CA LEU A 31 1.66 0.41 3.68
C LEU A 31 0.84 -0.77 4.22
N GLY A 32 0.65 -1.82 3.42
CA GLY A 32 -0.05 -3.03 3.84
C GLY A 32 0.66 -3.75 5.00
N LEU A 33 1.98 -3.93 4.88
CA LEU A 33 2.82 -4.50 5.95
C LEU A 33 2.78 -3.64 7.21
N HIS A 34 2.91 -2.32 7.09
CA HIS A 34 2.87 -1.41 8.24
C HIS A 34 1.51 -1.49 8.97
N ARG A 35 0.40 -1.46 8.25
CA ARG A 35 -0.95 -1.54 8.83
C ARG A 35 -1.19 -2.86 9.56
N VAL A 36 -0.85 -3.98 8.94
CA VAL A 36 -1.10 -5.29 9.54
C VAL A 36 -0.12 -5.59 10.66
N LEU A 37 1.18 -5.40 10.44
CA LEU A 37 2.21 -5.85 11.38
C LEU A 37 2.52 -4.83 12.47
N ALA A 38 2.59 -3.54 12.12
CA ALA A 38 2.95 -2.49 13.09
C ALA A 38 1.72 -1.92 13.81
N LEU A 39 0.61 -1.69 13.08
CA LEU A 39 -0.61 -1.13 13.66
C LEU A 39 -1.62 -2.20 14.11
N GLY A 40 -1.38 -3.48 13.81
CA GLY A 40 -2.26 -4.58 14.21
C GLY A 40 -3.66 -4.53 13.56
N GLN A 41 -3.80 -3.84 12.43
CA GLN A 41 -5.09 -3.69 11.76
C GLN A 41 -5.52 -5.03 11.13
N PRO A 42 -6.83 -5.35 11.14
CA PRO A 42 -7.36 -6.47 10.37
C PRO A 42 -7.01 -6.31 8.88
N VAL A 43 -6.67 -7.41 8.21
CA VAL A 43 -6.28 -7.38 6.80
C VAL A 43 -7.37 -6.76 5.91
N ALA A 44 -8.65 -7.00 6.22
CA ALA A 44 -9.79 -6.41 5.52
C ALA A 44 -9.83 -4.87 5.62
N VAL A 45 -9.38 -4.31 6.73
CA VAL A 45 -9.25 -2.85 6.91
C VAL A 45 -8.02 -2.33 6.20
N ALA A 46 -6.89 -3.06 6.30
CA ALA A 46 -5.62 -2.64 5.73
C ALA A 46 -5.65 -2.50 4.19
N VAL A 47 -6.35 -3.41 3.51
CA VAL A 47 -6.48 -3.42 2.04
C VAL A 47 -7.40 -2.33 1.50
N ASP A 48 -8.33 -1.84 2.32
CA ASP A 48 -9.29 -0.80 1.92
C ASP A 48 -8.80 0.61 2.27
N ALA A 49 -7.78 0.73 3.12
CA ALA A 49 -7.26 2.02 3.55
C ALA A 49 -6.67 2.86 2.38
N PRO A 50 -6.80 4.21 2.45
CA PRO A 50 -6.29 5.12 1.43
C PRO A 50 -4.78 4.97 1.20
N LEU A 51 -4.32 5.19 -0.03
CA LEU A 51 -2.91 5.07 -0.40
C LEU A 51 -2.23 6.43 -0.49
N VAL A 52 -0.99 6.48 -0.03
CA VAL A 52 -0.07 7.61 -0.25
C VAL A 52 1.05 7.14 -1.16
N HIS A 53 1.38 7.95 -2.14
CA HIS A 53 2.51 7.71 -3.02
C HIS A 53 3.63 8.71 -2.74
N GLY A 54 4.84 8.16 -2.65
CA GLY A 54 6.05 8.93 -2.54
C GLY A 54 6.40 9.64 -3.85
N HIS A 55 7.45 10.44 -3.76
CA HIS A 55 7.90 11.26 -4.86
C HIS A 55 8.42 10.43 -6.06
N ASP A 56 8.83 9.21 -5.74
CA ASP A 56 9.49 8.22 -6.56
C ASP A 56 8.55 7.36 -7.41
N ILE A 57 7.22 7.41 -7.20
CA ILE A 57 6.32 6.55 -8.00
C ILE A 57 6.33 6.89 -9.50
N VAL A 58 6.65 8.14 -9.83
CA VAL A 58 6.83 8.61 -11.22
C VAL A 58 8.26 8.36 -11.69
N VAL A 59 9.21 8.26 -10.75
CA VAL A 59 10.61 8.05 -11.06
C VAL A 59 10.86 6.55 -11.18
N GLY A 60 10.74 6.05 -12.41
CA GLY A 60 10.96 4.64 -12.72
C GLY A 60 12.29 4.10 -12.14
N ASP A 61 12.27 2.83 -11.76
CA ASP A 61 13.38 1.98 -11.29
C ASP A 61 14.68 2.73 -10.94
N SER A 62 14.69 3.37 -9.77
CA SER A 62 15.85 4.10 -9.23
C SER A 62 17.03 3.21 -8.85
N VAL A 63 16.91 1.88 -8.99
CA VAL A 63 18.01 0.94 -8.75
C VAL A 63 19.10 1.06 -9.81
N THR A 64 18.77 1.53 -11.02
CA THR A 64 19.73 1.63 -12.14
C THR A 64 19.85 3.01 -12.76
N SER A 65 19.06 3.98 -12.30
CA SER A 65 18.98 5.31 -12.91
C SER A 65 19.39 6.43 -11.93
N VAL A 66 20.25 7.33 -12.40
CA VAL A 66 20.63 8.55 -11.66
C VAL A 66 19.47 9.54 -11.80
N LEU A 67 18.81 9.85 -10.70
CA LEU A 67 17.77 10.87 -10.63
C LEU A 67 18.29 12.17 -11.24
N ALA A 68 17.64 12.67 -12.29
CA ALA A 68 17.99 13.98 -12.81
C ALA A 68 17.53 15.05 -11.80
N HIS A 69 18.36 16.07 -11.51
CA HIS A 69 18.02 17.14 -10.57
C HIS A 69 16.65 17.79 -10.81
N ARG A 70 16.19 17.83 -12.07
CA ARG A 70 14.90 18.39 -12.49
C ARG A 70 13.68 17.56 -12.06
N GLU A 71 13.85 16.27 -11.80
CA GLU A 71 12.78 15.41 -11.31
C GLU A 71 12.48 15.70 -9.84
N LEU A 72 13.48 16.15 -9.05
CA LEU A 72 13.36 16.50 -7.63
C LEU A 72 12.53 17.77 -7.37
N ASP A 73 12.33 18.62 -8.37
CA ASP A 73 11.64 19.91 -8.25
C ASP A 73 10.12 19.81 -8.51
N SER A 74 9.62 18.65 -8.92
CA SER A 74 8.18 18.44 -9.18
C SER A 74 7.46 17.92 -7.94
N PRO A 75 6.30 18.46 -7.52
CA PRO A 75 5.63 17.98 -6.32
C PRO A 75 4.98 16.60 -6.55
N SER A 76 5.74 15.52 -6.35
CA SER A 76 5.17 14.18 -6.32
C SER A 76 4.72 13.84 -4.90
N ARG A 77 3.44 14.08 -4.59
CA ARG A 77 2.71 13.34 -3.54
C ARG A 77 1.26 13.18 -3.96
N ILE A 78 0.99 12.03 -4.55
CA ILE A 78 -0.36 11.65 -4.93
C ILE A 78 -1.01 11.01 -3.71
N LEU A 79 -2.11 11.62 -3.23
CA LEU A 79 -2.91 11.09 -2.14
C LEU A 79 -4.26 10.63 -2.66
N ASP A 80 -4.72 9.50 -2.17
CA ASP A 80 -6.10 9.06 -2.34
C ASP A 80 -7.06 10.04 -1.63
N ASP A 81 -8.10 10.52 -2.31
CA ASP A 81 -9.04 11.50 -1.73
C ASP A 81 -9.90 10.95 -0.57
N ARG A 82 -9.79 9.65 -0.26
CA ARG A 82 -10.37 9.05 0.95
C ARG A 82 -9.65 9.42 2.24
N PHE A 83 -8.52 10.14 2.19
CA PHE A 83 -7.92 10.72 3.39
C PHE A 83 -8.81 11.82 3.98
N PRO A 84 -8.95 11.93 5.32
CA PRO A 84 -9.70 13.02 5.94
C PRO A 84 -9.13 14.40 5.54
N PRO A 85 -9.96 15.41 5.22
CA PRO A 85 -9.49 16.74 4.81
C PRO A 85 -8.51 17.36 5.81
N ALA A 86 -8.76 17.22 7.11
CA ALA A 86 -7.89 17.72 8.16
C ALA A 86 -6.46 17.12 8.11
N CYS A 87 -6.30 15.87 7.66
CA CYS A 87 -4.98 15.26 7.46
C CYS A 87 -4.26 15.86 6.25
N LEU A 88 -5.00 16.14 5.18
CA LEU A 88 -4.45 16.78 3.97
C LEU A 88 -3.98 18.20 4.27
N ASP A 89 -4.78 18.96 5.02
CA ASP A 89 -4.47 20.33 5.41
C ASP A 89 -3.27 20.37 6.35
N ALA A 90 -3.23 19.52 7.38
CA ALA A 90 -2.07 19.42 8.27
C ALA A 90 -0.77 19.06 7.51
N ALA A 91 -0.85 18.21 6.49
CA ALA A 91 0.31 17.90 5.65
C ALA A 91 0.76 19.12 4.82
N ARG A 92 -0.19 19.87 4.23
CA ARG A 92 0.12 21.12 3.50
C ARG A 92 0.76 22.16 4.42
N ASP A 93 0.22 22.33 5.62
CA ASP A 93 0.75 23.26 6.63
C ASP A 93 2.17 22.88 7.07
N ALA A 94 2.49 21.59 7.06
CA ALA A 94 3.85 21.06 7.29
C ALA A 94 4.80 21.23 6.08
N GLY A 95 4.38 21.93 5.02
CA GLY A 95 5.18 22.18 3.81
C GLY A 95 5.22 21.01 2.83
N HIS A 96 4.32 20.03 2.97
CA HIS A 96 4.22 18.92 2.04
C HIS A 96 3.35 19.29 0.84
N ALA A 97 3.89 19.13 -0.37
CA ALA A 97 3.11 19.32 -1.58
C ALA A 97 2.15 18.15 -1.78
N VAL A 98 0.86 18.34 -1.51
CA VAL A 98 -0.18 17.30 -1.54
C VAL A 98 -1.11 17.51 -2.73
N SER A 99 -1.21 16.50 -3.60
CA SER A 99 -2.13 16.46 -4.75
C SER A 99 -3.11 15.29 -4.61
N PRO A 100 -4.31 15.50 -4.05
CA PRO A 100 -5.28 14.44 -3.91
C PRO A 100 -5.85 14.04 -5.28
N ARG A 101 -6.10 12.75 -5.46
CA ARG A 101 -6.69 12.15 -6.66
C ARG A 101 -7.94 11.35 -6.28
N PRO A 102 -8.99 11.37 -7.12
CA PRO A 102 -10.18 10.58 -6.88
C PRO A 102 -9.86 9.09 -6.67
N ALA A 103 -10.49 8.47 -5.68
CA ALA A 103 -10.37 7.04 -5.43
C ALA A 103 -10.90 6.16 -6.57
N ASP A 104 -11.53 6.71 -7.61
CA ASP A 104 -11.95 6.01 -8.83
C ASP A 104 -11.09 6.35 -10.07
N ASP A 105 -10.08 7.22 -9.91
CA ASP A 105 -9.18 7.60 -11.00
C ASP A 105 -8.42 6.37 -11.55
N PRO A 106 -8.65 5.98 -12.83
CA PRO A 106 -8.04 4.78 -13.41
C PRO A 106 -6.53 4.93 -13.65
N MET A 107 -6.00 6.16 -13.62
CA MET A 107 -4.58 6.43 -13.80
C MET A 107 -3.80 6.43 -12.49
N LEU A 108 -4.48 6.32 -11.35
CA LEU A 108 -3.84 6.31 -10.04
C LEU A 108 -3.04 5.00 -9.86
N PRO A 109 -1.71 5.07 -9.63
CA PRO A 109 -0.86 3.89 -9.49
C PRO A 109 -1.00 3.23 -8.12
N ARG A 110 -1.97 2.32 -7.94
CA ARG A 110 -2.37 1.82 -6.61
C ARG A 110 -1.65 0.56 -6.13
N GLY A 111 -1.04 -0.19 -7.03
CA GLY A 111 -0.69 -1.59 -6.80
C GLY A 111 -1.92 -2.47 -6.50
N PHE A 112 -1.78 -3.77 -6.72
CA PHE A 112 -2.78 -4.75 -6.31
C PHE A 112 -2.20 -5.63 -5.22
N TRP A 113 -2.51 -5.27 -3.97
CA TRP A 113 -2.01 -5.97 -2.79
C TRP A 113 -3.05 -6.96 -2.27
N ALA A 114 -2.59 -8.14 -1.90
CA ALA A 114 -3.40 -9.16 -1.25
C ALA A 114 -2.63 -9.79 -0.10
N ALA A 115 -3.35 -10.22 0.93
CA ALA A 115 -2.75 -10.76 2.13
C ALA A 115 -3.62 -11.81 2.79
N ILE A 116 -2.95 -12.74 3.48
CA ILE A 116 -3.52 -13.77 4.33
C ILE A 116 -2.85 -13.66 5.70
N THR A 117 -3.65 -13.44 6.73
CA THR A 117 -3.21 -13.44 8.13
C THR A 117 -3.61 -14.74 8.81
N THR A 118 -2.84 -15.17 9.81
CA THR A 118 -3.14 -16.35 10.62
C THR A 118 -3.31 -15.93 12.08
N ASP A 119 -4.46 -16.20 12.68
CA ASP A 119 -4.65 -16.04 14.12
C ASP A 119 -3.76 -17.05 14.87
N PRO A 120 -2.80 -16.59 15.70
CA PRO A 120 -1.87 -17.49 16.38
C PRO A 120 -2.52 -18.37 17.46
N ARG A 121 -3.72 -18.01 17.94
CA ARG A 121 -4.48 -18.75 18.95
C ARG A 121 -5.35 -19.84 18.32
N THR A 122 -6.07 -19.49 17.25
CA THR A 122 -7.07 -20.38 16.64
C THR A 122 -6.57 -21.08 15.38
N GLY A 123 -5.51 -20.56 14.74
CA GLY A 123 -5.05 -21.02 13.43
C GLY A 123 -5.92 -20.54 12.27
N LYS A 124 -6.98 -19.76 12.52
CA LYS A 124 -7.90 -19.28 11.49
C LYS A 124 -7.18 -18.34 10.53
N HIS A 125 -7.40 -18.54 9.22
CA HIS A 125 -6.87 -17.69 8.17
C HIS A 125 -7.89 -16.65 7.72
N THR A 126 -7.47 -15.38 7.68
CA THR A 126 -8.27 -14.29 7.09
C THR A 126 -7.54 -13.73 5.89
N ALA A 127 -8.22 -13.71 4.74
CA ALA A 127 -7.67 -13.19 3.49
C ALA A 127 -8.44 -11.96 3.02
N ALA A 128 -7.72 -10.97 2.50
CA ALA A 128 -8.31 -9.83 1.82
C ALA A 128 -7.37 -9.30 0.74
N ARG A 129 -7.89 -8.42 -0.12
CA ARG A 129 -7.15 -7.78 -1.20
C ARG A 129 -7.70 -6.40 -1.49
N THR A 130 -6.92 -5.56 -2.15
CA THR A 130 -7.37 -4.22 -2.55
C THR A 130 -8.64 -4.31 -3.42
N PRO A 131 -9.56 -3.34 -3.31
CA PRO A 131 -10.88 -3.41 -3.96
C PRO A 131 -10.83 -3.26 -5.49
N TYR A 132 -9.65 -2.96 -6.05
CA TYR A 132 -9.48 -2.66 -7.48
C TYR A 132 -9.09 -3.89 -8.31
N GLY A 133 -8.68 -5.00 -7.68
CA GLY A 133 -8.31 -6.22 -8.40
C GLY A 133 -9.51 -7.08 -8.80
N GLN A 134 -9.28 -8.12 -9.59
CA GLN A 134 -10.26 -9.20 -9.88
C GLN A 134 -9.92 -10.50 -9.12
N GLY A 135 -10.92 -11.31 -8.76
CA GLY A 135 -10.74 -12.63 -8.11
C GLY A 135 -11.28 -12.75 -6.66
N PRO A 136 -11.56 -13.97 -6.17
CA PRO A 136 -12.08 -14.16 -4.82
C PRO A 136 -10.96 -14.12 -3.76
N ALA A 137 -11.20 -13.47 -2.62
CA ALA A 137 -10.45 -13.70 -1.38
C ALA A 137 -11.30 -14.60 -0.47
N ARG A 138 -10.73 -15.69 0.05
CA ARG A 138 -11.46 -16.66 0.88
C ARG A 138 -10.82 -16.73 2.26
N THR A 139 -11.63 -16.53 3.28
CA THR A 139 -11.30 -16.73 4.70
C THR A 139 -11.74 -18.14 5.07
N THR A 140 -10.92 -18.87 5.83
CA THR A 140 -11.33 -20.17 6.38
C THR A 140 -12.27 -19.93 7.56
N GLU A 141 -13.41 -20.60 7.61
CA GLU A 141 -14.35 -20.51 8.73
C GLU A 141 -13.81 -21.16 10.00
#